data_AF-A0A814T9J3-F1
#
_entry.id   AF-A0A814T9J3-F1
#
_cell.length_a   1.000
_cell.length_b   1.000
_cell.length_c   1.000
_cell.angle_alpha   90.00
_cell.angle_beta   90.00
_cell.angle_gamma   90.00
#
_symmetry.space_group_name_H-M   'P 1'
#
loop_
_entity.id
_entity.type
_entity.pdbx_description
1 polymer ?
#
loop_
_entity_poly.entity_id
_entity_poly.type
_entity_poly.pdbx_seq_one_letter_code
_entity_poly.pdbx_strand_id
1 'polypeptide(L)'
;MEQEDLMEDIDALQLAQSEQIFTKASNLFIRKWNRKEPTFIEYFQKEWLTSHRGWYEGIQQLTPSTNNGLESNNRVIKDENTFRERLSLSRSKILTFEMVQKWSKSYERGLKQFHDEQTMTLDI
;
A
#
# COMPACT_ATOMS: atom_id res chain seq x y z
N MET A 1 -5.21 24.14 2.88
CA MET A 1 -3.94 24.89 2.69
C MET A 1 -2.80 24.19 3.39
N GLU A 2 -2.43 24.45 4.66
CA GLU A 2 -1.20 23.83 5.20
C GLU A 2 -1.21 22.29 5.28
N GLN A 3 -2.34 21.67 5.63
CA GLN A 3 -2.46 20.20 5.62
C GLN A 3 -2.45 19.63 4.19
N GLU A 4 -2.97 20.37 3.23
CA GLU A 4 -3.03 19.97 1.82
C GLU A 4 -1.63 20.01 1.22
N ASP A 5 -0.88 21.09 1.46
CA ASP A 5 0.52 21.23 1.07
C ASP A 5 1.41 20.13 1.70
N LEU A 6 1.11 19.73 2.95
CA LEU A 6 1.83 18.64 3.63
C LEU A 6 1.59 17.31 2.92
N MET A 7 0.34 17.03 2.55
CA MET A 7 -0.03 15.81 1.83
C MET A 7 0.59 15.79 0.44
N GLU A 8 0.55 16.90 -0.31
CA GLU A 8 1.21 17.01 -1.62
C GLU A 8 2.71 16.73 -1.55
N ASP A 9 3.40 17.23 -0.51
CA ASP A 9 4.81 16.96 -0.33
C ASP A 9 5.10 15.49 0.06
N ILE A 10 4.19 14.85 0.81
CA ILE A 10 4.27 13.41 1.12
C ILE A 10 4.08 12.58 -0.16
N ASP A 11 3.11 12.95 -1.00
CA ASP A 11 2.89 12.31 -2.29
C ASP A 11 4.12 12.48 -3.19
N ALA A 12 4.73 13.66 -3.22
CA ALA A 12 5.98 13.90 -3.94
C ALA A 12 7.15 13.05 -3.42
N LEU A 13 7.22 12.81 -2.10
CA LEU A 13 8.19 11.88 -1.52
C LEU A 13 7.93 10.44 -1.96
N GLN A 14 6.67 10.01 -1.98
CA GLN A 14 6.28 8.67 -2.43
C GLN A 14 6.76 8.43 -3.87
N LEU A 15 6.59 9.41 -4.75
CA LEU A 15 6.95 9.34 -6.17
C LEU A 15 8.46 9.37 -6.46
N ALA A 16 9.31 9.40 -5.43
CA ALA A 16 10.76 9.34 -5.63
C ALA A 16 11.14 8.05 -6.38
N GLN A 17 11.89 8.18 -7.48
CA GLN A 17 12.23 7.06 -8.37
C GLN A 17 13.53 6.32 -7.98
N SER A 18 14.27 6.84 -6.99
CA SER A 18 15.49 6.21 -6.49
C SER A 18 15.75 6.60 -5.05
N GLU A 19 16.54 5.79 -4.34
CA GLU A 19 16.95 6.06 -2.96
C GLU A 19 17.66 7.42 -2.80
N GLN A 20 18.44 7.79 -3.81
CA GLN A 20 19.18 9.05 -3.83
C GLN A 20 18.24 10.26 -3.88
N ILE A 21 17.19 10.18 -4.72
CA ILE A 21 16.15 11.21 -4.80
C ILE A 21 15.35 11.22 -3.50
N PHE A 22 14.92 10.06 -3.02
CA PHE A 22 14.13 9.92 -1.80
C PHE A 22 14.84 10.53 -0.59
N THR A 23 16.14 10.25 -0.44
CA THR A 23 16.96 10.77 0.67
C THR A 23 17.10 12.30 0.59
N LYS A 24 17.34 12.85 -0.60
CA LYS A 24 17.44 14.31 -0.80
C LYS A 24 16.10 14.99 -0.52
N ALA A 25 15.02 14.46 -1.07
CA ALA A 25 13.67 14.97 -0.85
C ALA A 25 13.27 14.89 0.63
N SER A 26 13.58 13.78 1.32
CA SER A 26 13.34 13.61 2.75
C SER A 26 14.02 14.69 3.59
N ASN A 27 15.27 15.02 3.29
CA ASN A 27 16.00 16.09 3.97
C ASN A 27 15.37 17.48 3.73
N LEU A 28 14.86 17.74 2.52
CA LEU A 28 14.15 18.98 2.21
C LEU A 28 12.80 19.05 2.92
N PHE A 29 12.05 17.95 2.93
CA PHE A 29 10.77 17.81 3.63
C PHE A 29 10.90 18.11 5.11
N ILE A 30 11.85 17.46 5.80
CA ILE A 30 12.14 17.71 7.22
C ILE A 30 12.45 19.20 7.43
N ARG A 31 13.32 19.80 6.61
CA ARG A 31 13.68 21.23 6.76
C ARG A 31 12.48 22.16 6.58
N LYS A 32 11.59 21.89 5.61
CA LYS A 32 10.39 22.68 5.33
C LYS A 32 9.40 22.61 6.50
N TRP A 33 9.12 21.41 6.99
CA TRP A 33 8.03 21.17 7.91
C TRP A 33 8.42 21.17 9.39
N ASN A 34 9.69 20.96 9.75
CA ASN A 34 10.10 20.89 11.15
C ASN A 34 9.84 22.19 11.93
N ARG A 35 9.79 23.34 11.25
CA ARG A 35 9.45 24.63 11.88
C ARG A 35 7.95 24.80 12.11
N LYS A 36 7.11 24.15 11.30
CA LYS A 36 5.66 24.26 11.34
C LYS A 36 5.03 23.17 12.21
N GLU A 37 5.49 21.94 12.03
CA GLU A 37 4.92 20.72 12.60
C GLU A 37 6.02 19.82 13.22
N PRO A 38 6.80 20.30 14.22
CA PRO A 38 7.97 19.59 14.74
C PRO A 38 7.64 18.20 15.30
N THR A 39 6.52 18.06 16.03
CA THR A 39 6.10 16.79 16.63
C THR A 39 5.74 15.76 15.56
N PHE A 40 5.04 16.18 14.51
CA PHE A 40 4.74 15.30 13.38
C PHE A 40 6.03 14.90 12.66
N ILE A 41 6.95 15.83 12.43
CA ILE A 41 8.19 15.55 11.71
C ILE A 41 9.12 14.62 12.49
N GLU A 42 9.21 14.77 13.82
CA GLU A 42 9.94 13.82 14.66
C GLU A 42 9.38 12.40 14.53
N TYR A 43 8.06 12.25 14.63
CA TYR A 43 7.37 10.98 14.41
C TYR A 43 7.62 10.45 12.99
N PHE A 44 7.39 11.27 11.97
CA PHE A 44 7.46 10.88 10.57
C PHE A 44 8.87 10.45 10.18
N GLN A 45 9.89 11.17 10.64
CA GLN A 45 11.28 10.82 10.39
C GLN A 45 11.65 9.47 11.01
N LYS A 46 11.23 9.25 12.25
CA LYS A 46 11.50 7.98 12.95
C LYS A 46 10.79 6.81 12.28
N GLU A 47 9.50 6.94 12.02
CA GLU A 47 8.69 5.82 11.54
C GLU A 47 8.87 5.59 10.04
N TRP A 48 8.75 6.63 9.22
CA TRP A 48 8.61 6.50 7.76
C TRP A 48 9.91 6.77 6.99
N LEU A 49 10.83 7.54 7.57
CA LEU A 49 12.13 7.83 6.94
C LEU A 49 13.29 7.00 7.49
N THR A 50 13.05 6.24 8.57
CA THR A 50 14.08 5.37 9.19
C THR A 50 13.61 3.92 9.30
N SER A 51 12.57 3.64 10.09
CA SER A 51 12.12 2.26 10.36
C SER A 51 11.44 1.60 9.18
N HIS A 52 10.59 2.32 8.45
CA HIS A 52 9.72 1.77 7.40
C HIS A 52 9.94 2.48 6.06
N ARG A 53 11.19 2.55 5.57
CA ARG A 53 11.55 3.34 4.37
C ARG A 53 11.04 2.81 3.03
N GLY A 54 10.42 1.63 2.99
CA GLY A 54 10.05 0.93 1.75
C GLY A 54 8.75 1.37 1.09
N TRP A 55 8.35 2.64 1.22
CA TRP A 55 7.04 3.14 0.75
C TRP A 55 7.13 4.06 -0.48
N TYR A 56 8.34 4.40 -0.95
CA TYR A 56 8.53 5.19 -2.17
C TYR A 56 8.65 4.28 -3.40
N GLU A 57 8.20 4.73 -4.57
CA GLU A 57 8.06 3.89 -5.78
C GLU A 57 9.38 3.31 -6.27
N GLY A 58 10.47 4.07 -6.13
CA GLY A 58 11.81 3.65 -6.53
C GLY A 58 12.34 2.40 -5.82
N ILE A 59 11.70 1.96 -4.71
CA ILE A 59 12.10 0.72 -4.01
C ILE A 59 11.74 -0.54 -4.79
N GLN A 60 10.63 -0.49 -5.54
CA GLN A 60 10.10 -1.61 -6.30
C GLN A 60 9.53 -1.10 -7.61
N GLN A 61 10.41 -0.97 -8.59
CA GLN A 61 10.06 -0.53 -9.92
C GLN A 61 9.11 -1.54 -10.60
N LEU A 62 8.28 -1.04 -11.53
CA LEU A 62 7.33 -1.84 -12.31
C LEU A 62 6.22 -2.52 -11.48
N THR A 63 6.03 -2.10 -10.24
CA THR A 63 4.88 -2.48 -9.42
C THR A 63 4.04 -1.23 -9.16
N PRO A 64 2.70 -1.31 -9.19
CA PRO A 64 1.86 -0.15 -9.04
C PRO A 64 1.73 0.17 -7.56
N SER A 65 2.04 1.41 -7.19
CA SER A 65 1.84 1.93 -5.83
C SER A 65 0.37 2.30 -5.59
N THR A 66 -0.53 1.38 -5.90
CA THR A 66 -1.99 1.57 -5.78
C THR A 66 -2.57 0.57 -4.81
N ASN A 67 -3.65 0.95 -4.13
CA ASN A 67 -4.38 0.07 -3.22
C ASN A 67 -5.35 -0.88 -3.95
N ASN A 68 -5.41 -0.84 -5.29
CA ASN A 68 -6.38 -1.57 -6.12
C ASN A 68 -6.48 -3.06 -5.78
N GLY A 69 -5.35 -3.73 -5.53
CA GLY A 69 -5.35 -5.14 -5.13
C GLY A 69 -6.03 -5.38 -3.78
N LEU A 70 -5.76 -4.51 -2.80
CA LEU A 70 -6.39 -4.57 -1.47
C LEU A 70 -7.88 -4.23 -1.56
N GLU A 71 -8.25 -3.20 -2.33
CA GLU A 71 -9.64 -2.80 -2.53
C GLU A 71 -10.46 -3.88 -3.25
N SER A 72 -9.90 -4.50 -4.28
CA SER A 72 -10.52 -5.61 -5.01
C SER A 72 -10.77 -6.81 -4.09
N ASN A 73 -9.78 -7.20 -3.28
CA ASN A 73 -9.95 -8.28 -2.31
C ASN A 73 -10.98 -7.93 -1.22
N ASN A 74 -10.94 -6.70 -0.70
CA ASN A 74 -11.93 -6.21 0.25
C ASN A 74 -13.35 -6.24 -0.33
N ARG A 75 -13.50 -5.92 -1.61
CA ARG A 75 -14.78 -5.99 -2.33
C ARG A 75 -15.27 -7.44 -2.42
N VAL A 76 -14.42 -8.39 -2.83
CA VAL A 76 -14.79 -9.82 -2.89
C VAL A 76 -15.24 -10.34 -1.52
N ILE A 77 -14.51 -10.02 -0.45
CA ILE A 77 -14.90 -10.43 0.91
C ILE A 77 -16.27 -9.88 1.27
N LYS A 78 -16.50 -8.59 1.00
CA LYS A 78 -17.75 -7.91 1.33
C LYS A 78 -18.93 -8.43 0.49
N ASP A 79 -18.75 -8.60 -0.81
CA ASP A 79 -19.85 -8.85 -1.73
C ASP A 79 -20.14 -10.35 -1.91
N GLU A 80 -19.11 -11.20 -1.81
CA GLU A 80 -19.25 -12.66 -2.04
C GLU A 80 -19.19 -13.51 -0.77
N ASN A 81 -18.47 -13.06 0.27
CA ASN A 81 -18.24 -13.90 1.45
C ASN A 81 -19.11 -13.50 2.65
N THR A 82 -19.10 -12.22 3.01
CA THR A 82 -19.86 -11.72 4.16
C THR A 82 -21.20 -11.12 3.78
N PHE A 83 -21.43 -10.86 2.49
CA PHE A 83 -22.61 -10.13 1.99
C PHE A 83 -22.84 -8.80 2.73
N ARG A 84 -21.74 -8.16 3.16
CA ARG A 84 -21.71 -6.92 3.97
C ARG A 84 -22.39 -7.03 5.33
N GLU A 85 -22.63 -8.25 5.81
CA GLU A 85 -23.20 -8.49 7.12
C GLU A 85 -22.13 -8.58 8.21
N ARG A 86 -22.51 -8.20 9.44
CA ARG A 86 -21.69 -8.45 10.62
C ARG A 86 -21.89 -9.89 11.07
N LEU A 87 -20.84 -10.69 10.95
CA LEU A 87 -20.87 -12.10 11.33
C LEU A 87 -20.56 -12.28 12.82
N SER A 88 -21.18 -13.29 13.43
CA SER A 88 -20.74 -13.77 14.75
C SER A 88 -19.32 -14.34 14.66
N LEU A 89 -18.60 -14.36 15.78
CA LEU A 89 -17.21 -14.85 15.81
C LEU A 89 -17.08 -16.28 15.26
N SER A 90 -18.00 -17.18 15.63
CA SER A 90 -18.02 -18.55 15.15
C SER A 90 -18.19 -18.62 13.62
N ARG A 91 -19.11 -17.82 13.06
CA ARG A 91 -19.36 -17.79 11.62
C ARG A 91 -18.19 -17.17 10.84
N SER A 92 -17.61 -16.09 11.38
CA SER A 92 -16.43 -15.42 10.80
C SER A 92 -15.23 -16.37 10.69
N LYS A 93 -14.98 -17.20 11.71
CA LYS A 93 -13.90 -18.20 11.69
C LYS A 93 -14.09 -19.24 10.58
N ILE A 94 -15.30 -19.80 10.46
CA ILE A 94 -15.63 -20.78 9.43
C ILE A 94 -15.42 -20.17 8.04
N LEU A 95 -15.99 -18.99 7.81
CA LEU A 95 -15.90 -18.31 6.52
C LEU A 95 -14.45 -17.97 6.13
N THR A 96 -13.64 -17.53 7.09
CA THR A 96 -12.21 -17.24 6.85
C THR A 96 -11.46 -18.49 6.41
N PHE A 97 -11.72 -19.64 7.05
CA PHE A 97 -11.14 -20.93 6.64
C PHE A 97 -11.57 -21.33 5.22
N GLU A 98 -12.87 -21.21 4.92
CA GLU A 98 -13.43 -21.52 3.60
C GLU A 98 -12.81 -20.64 2.50
N MET A 99 -12.65 -19.34 2.78
CA MET A 99 -12.00 -18.39 1.87
C MET A 99 -10.56 -18.82 1.55
N VAL A 100 -9.75 -19.11 2.57
CA VAL A 100 -8.36 -19.53 2.40
C VAL A 100 -8.28 -20.86 1.63
N GLN A 101 -9.14 -21.82 1.96
CA GLN A 101 -9.19 -23.10 1.25
C GLN A 101 -9.58 -22.94 -0.24
N LYS A 102 -10.55 -22.07 -0.54
CA LYS A 102 -10.96 -21.75 -1.93
C LYS A 102 -9.79 -21.13 -2.71
N TRP A 103 -9.07 -20.19 -2.10
CA TRP A 103 -7.89 -19.58 -2.71
C TRP A 103 -6.76 -20.59 -2.94
N SER A 104 -6.42 -21.41 -1.95
CA SER A 104 -5.38 -22.46 -2.06
C SER A 104 -5.67 -23.43 -3.20
N LYS A 105 -6.90 -23.95 -3.28
CA LYS A 105 -7.30 -24.86 -4.35
C LYS A 105 -7.30 -24.21 -5.73
N SER A 106 -7.62 -22.92 -5.82
CA SER A 106 -7.57 -22.18 -7.09
C SER A 106 -6.14 -22.01 -7.58
N TYR A 107 -5.20 -21.83 -6.64
CA TYR A 107 -3.77 -21.74 -6.93
C TYR A 107 -3.17 -23.08 -7.36
N GLU A 108 -3.40 -24.16 -6.59
CA GLU A 108 -2.93 -25.51 -6.93
C GLU A 108 -3.41 -25.98 -8.32
N ARG A 109 -4.59 -25.54 -8.74
CA ARG A 109 -5.18 -25.88 -10.05
C ARG A 109 -4.70 -24.98 -11.20
N GLY A 110 -3.82 -24.00 -10.93
CA GLY A 110 -3.36 -23.04 -11.93
C GLY A 110 -4.43 -22.08 -12.44
N LEU A 111 -5.61 -22.02 -11.79
CA LEU A 111 -6.69 -21.08 -12.11
C LEU A 111 -6.35 -19.64 -11.67
N LYS A 112 -5.42 -19.52 -10.72
CA LYS A 112 -4.77 -18.26 -10.35
C LYS A 112 -3.27 -18.48 -10.41
N GLN A 113 -2.55 -17.62 -11.12
CA GLN A 113 -1.10 -17.65 -11.24
C GLN A 113 -0.52 -16.41 -10.55
N PHE A 114 0.60 -16.57 -9.83
CA PHE A 114 1.43 -15.42 -9.53
C PHE A 114 2.18 -15.08 -10.81
N HIS A 115 1.89 -13.91 -11.37
CA HIS A 115 2.77 -13.34 -12.38
C HIS A 115 3.88 -12.64 -11.61
N ASP A 116 5.08 -13.20 -11.67
CA ASP A 116 6.28 -12.60 -11.06
C ASP A 116 6.66 -11.26 -11.73
N GLU A 117 6.12 -11.00 -12.92
CA GLU A 117 6.27 -9.75 -13.66
C GLU A 117 4.91 -9.19 -14.04
N GLN A 118 4.65 -7.93 -13.66
CA GLN A 118 3.57 -7.17 -14.28
C GLN A 118 3.95 -6.85 -15.72
N THR A 119 3.44 -7.64 -16.67
CA THR A 119 3.51 -7.27 -18.08
C THR A 119 2.55 -6.10 -18.31
N MET A 120 3.04 -4.86 -18.20
CA MET A 120 2.35 -3.72 -18.78
C MET A 120 2.43 -3.86 -20.30
N THR A 121 1.35 -4.34 -20.93
CA THR A 121 1.13 -4.09 -22.35
C THR A 121 0.79 -2.61 -22.51
N LEU A 122 1.75 -1.85 -23.03
CA LEU A 122 1.48 -0.51 -23.57
C LEU A 122 0.63 -0.72 -24.83
N ASP A 123 -0.67 -0.47 -24.74
CA ASP A 123 -1.49 -0.22 -25.93
C ASP A 123 -1.06 1.14 -26.49
N ILE A 124 -0.18 1.12 -27.50
CA ILE A 124 0.17 2.26 -28.35
C ILE A 124 -0.68 2.18 -29.61
#